data_AF-A0A6L9J390-F1
#
_entry.id   AF-A0A6L9J390-F1
#
_cell.length_a   1.000
_cell.length_b   1.000
_cell.length_c   1.000
_cell.angle_alpha   90.00
_cell.angle_beta   90.00
_cell.angle_gamma   90.00
#
_symmetry.space_group_name_H-M   'P 1'
#
loop_
_entity.id
_entity.type
_entity.pdbx_description
1 polymer ?
#
loop_
_entity_poly.entity_id
_entity_poly.type
_entity_poly.pdbx_seq_one_letter_code
_entity_poly.pdbx_strand_id
1 'polypeptide(L)' 'MPEVTLETGLTGEAAVSVTDDLTATALGSGSVNVYSTPAMIALLEAAAINALDGRLDAGYTSVGTRLDVQHLAATPVGM' A
#
# COMPACT_ATOMS: atom_id res chain seq x y z
N MET A 1 -18.87 18.72 -0.96
CA MET A 1 -18.20 17.39 -1.01
C MET A 1 -18.26 16.95 -2.46
N PRO A 2 -17.20 16.32 -3.01
CA PRO A 2 -17.22 15.90 -4.40
C PRO A 2 -18.39 14.94 -4.64
N GLU A 3 -19.06 15.06 -5.79
CA GLU A 3 -20.08 14.10 -6.24
C GLU A 3 -19.40 12.96 -7.02
N VAL A 4 -18.46 12.28 -6.37
CA VAL A 4 -17.80 11.11 -6.96
C VAL A 4 -18.65 9.89 -6.65
N THR A 5 -19.25 9.32 -7.68
CA THR A 5 -19.91 8.01 -7.58
C THR A 5 -18.87 6.92 -7.87
N LEU A 6 -18.34 6.31 -6.81
CA LEU A 6 -17.50 5.10 -6.94
C LEU A 6 -18.39 3.87 -7.03
N GLU A 7 -18.12 3.00 -8.00
CA GLU A 7 -18.77 1.69 -8.12
C GLU A 7 -18.10 0.67 -7.20
N THR A 8 -18.84 -0.33 -6.72
CA THR A 8 -18.25 -1.43 -5.96
C THR A 8 -17.46 -2.37 -6.88
N GLY A 9 -16.42 -3.00 -6.34
CA GLY A 9 -15.60 -3.97 -7.08
C GLY A 9 -14.44 -3.38 -7.88
N LEU A 10 -14.06 -2.12 -7.63
CA LEU A 10 -12.85 -1.55 -8.23
C LEU A 10 -11.61 -2.31 -7.77
N THR A 11 -10.67 -2.45 -8.69
CA THR A 11 -9.39 -3.10 -8.44
C THR A 11 -8.27 -2.18 -8.88
N GLY A 12 -7.18 -2.23 -8.13
CA GLY A 12 -5.93 -1.56 -8.44
C GLY A 12 -4.81 -2.47 -7.98
N GLU A 13 -3.68 -2.40 -8.67
CA GLU A 13 -2.53 -3.26 -8.43
C GLU A 13 -1.30 -2.40 -8.23
N ALA A 14 -0.41 -2.86 -7.35
CA ALA A 14 0.91 -2.29 -7.16
C ALA A 14 1.88 -3.44 -6.85
N ALA A 15 3.11 -3.34 -7.36
CA ALA A 15 4.15 -4.32 -7.16
C ALA A 15 5.47 -3.63 -6.86
N VAL A 16 6.31 -4.31 -6.09
CA VAL A 16 7.66 -3.85 -5.74
C VAL A 16 8.54 -5.08 -5.52
N SER A 17 9.81 -4.98 -5.91
CA SER A 17 10.82 -5.95 -5.47
C SER A 17 11.34 -5.53 -4.11
N VAL A 18 11.48 -6.49 -3.19
CA VAL A 18 11.95 -6.21 -1.82
C VAL A 18 13.42 -5.84 -1.88
N THR A 19 13.71 -4.57 -1.60
CA THR A 19 15.06 -4.02 -1.47
C THR A 19 15.41 -3.81 0.00
N ASP A 20 16.70 -3.59 0.31
CA ASP A 20 17.18 -3.44 1.68
C ASP A 20 16.49 -2.30 2.45
N ASP A 21 16.14 -1.21 1.76
CA ASP A 21 15.44 -0.04 2.33
C ASP A 21 13.97 -0.30 2.70
N LEU A 22 13.37 -1.37 2.18
CA LEU A 22 11.99 -1.76 2.49
C LEU A 22 11.90 -2.74 3.67
N THR A 23 13.04 -3.16 4.21
CA THR A 23 13.11 -4.16 5.27
C THR A 23 12.67 -3.61 6.63
N ALA A 24 12.28 -4.53 7.54
CA ALA A 24 11.83 -4.14 8.88
C ALA A 24 12.92 -3.44 9.69
N THR A 25 14.19 -3.80 9.48
CA THR A 25 15.36 -3.13 10.08
C THR A 25 15.56 -1.73 9.53
N ALA A 26 15.52 -1.55 8.19
CA ALA A 26 15.70 -0.25 7.56
C ALA A 26 14.60 0.76 7.94
N LEU A 27 13.36 0.29 8.05
CA LEU A 27 12.21 1.13 8.40
C LEU A 27 11.92 1.19 9.91
N GLY A 28 12.75 0.56 10.74
CA GLY A 28 12.63 0.62 12.21
C GLY A 28 11.36 -0.05 12.77
N SER A 29 10.74 -0.95 12.01
CA SER A 29 9.52 -1.67 12.41
C SER A 29 9.78 -3.06 12.98
N GLY A 30 11.04 -3.52 12.94
CA GLY A 30 11.47 -4.80 13.48
C GLY A 30 12.98 -4.98 13.37
N SER A 31 13.47 -6.18 13.72
CA SER A 31 14.89 -6.51 13.78
C SER A 31 15.35 -7.50 12.68
N VAL A 32 14.48 -7.82 11.71
CA VAL A 32 14.72 -8.82 10.68
C VAL A 32 14.83 -8.20 9.27
N ASN A 33 15.73 -8.72 8.45
CA ASN A 33 15.96 -8.27 7.07
C ASN A 33 14.97 -8.93 6.09
N VAL A 34 13.68 -8.68 6.31
CA VAL A 34 12.58 -9.09 5.44
C VAL A 34 11.64 -7.92 5.22
N TYR A 35 10.79 -8.00 4.19
CA TYR A 35 9.82 -6.97 3.86
C TYR A 35 9.01 -6.55 5.08
N SER A 36 8.95 -5.24 5.31
CA SER A 36 8.38 -4.70 6.53
C SER A 36 6.86 -4.55 6.46
N THR A 37 6.21 -4.58 7.62
CA THR A 37 4.79 -4.22 7.74
C THR A 37 4.49 -2.79 7.23
N PRO A 38 5.27 -1.73 7.56
CA PRO A 38 5.02 -0.40 6.98
C PRO A 38 5.17 -0.36 5.46
N ALA A 39 6.17 -1.04 4.87
CA ALA A 39 6.29 -1.12 3.42
C ALA A 39 5.10 -1.86 2.79
N MET A 40 4.65 -2.96 3.39
CA MET A 40 3.45 -3.69 2.96
C MET A 40 2.22 -2.78 2.97
N ILE A 41 2.02 -2.00 4.04
CA ILE A 41 0.91 -1.04 4.13
C ILE A 41 1.01 0.02 3.04
N ALA A 42 2.19 0.61 2.82
CA ALA A 42 2.39 1.59 1.76
C ALA A 42 2.07 1.02 0.36
N LEU A 43 2.40 -0.26 0.11
CA LEU A 43 2.08 -0.94 -1.14
C LEU A 43 0.56 -1.16 -1.31
N LEU A 44 -0.15 -1.52 -0.23
CA LEU A 44 -1.61 -1.62 -0.22
C LEU A 44 -2.28 -0.27 -0.49
N GLU A 45 -1.76 0.81 0.10
CA GLU A 45 -2.24 2.17 -0.16
C GLU A 45 -2.00 2.58 -1.61
N ALA A 46 -0.85 2.26 -2.19
CA ALA A 46 -0.57 2.50 -3.61
C ALA A 46 -1.56 1.75 -4.52
N ALA A 47 -1.87 0.49 -4.22
CA ALA A 47 -2.89 -0.28 -4.96
C ALA A 47 -4.29 0.36 -4.83
N ALA A 48 -4.65 0.85 -3.64
CA ALA A 48 -5.92 1.56 -3.43
C ALA A 48 -5.98 2.89 -4.21
N ILE A 49 -4.88 3.65 -4.26
CA ILE A 49 -4.77 4.86 -5.09
C ILE A 49 -4.95 4.51 -6.57
N ASN A 50 -4.27 3.45 -7.05
CA ASN A 50 -4.40 2.99 -8.43
C ASN A 50 -5.84 2.55 -8.78
N ALA A 51 -6.57 1.99 -7.82
CA ALA A 51 -7.99 1.65 -8.00
C ALA A 51 -8.88 2.90 -8.22
N LEU A 52 -8.45 4.06 -7.72
CA LEU A 52 -9.14 5.35 -7.82
C LEU A 52 -8.63 6.23 -8.97
N ASP A 53 -7.58 5.82 -9.70
CA ASP A 53 -6.97 6.63 -10.75
C ASP A 53 -8.00 7.02 -11.83
N GLY A 54 -8.00 8.31 -12.18
CA GLY A 54 -8.96 8.91 -13.13
C GLY A 54 -10.42 8.94 -12.68
N ARG A 55 -10.74 8.57 -11.42
CA ARG A 55 -12.13 8.47 -10.92
C ARG A 55 -12.49 9.54 -9.89
N LEU A 56 -11.53 10.33 -9.46
CA LEU A 56 -11.75 11.45 -8.55
C LEU A 56 -11.89 12.76 -9.33
N ASP A 57 -12.69 13.68 -8.80
CA ASP A 57 -12.80 15.04 -9.34
C ASP A 57 -11.45 15.75 -9.32
N ALA A 58 -11.25 16.67 -10.26
CA ALA A 58 -10.03 17.46 -10.34
C ALA A 58 -9.76 18.21 -9.03
N GLY A 59 -8.54 18.10 -8.51
CA GLY A 59 -8.12 18.72 -7.25
C GLY A 59 -8.42 17.91 -5.99
N TYR A 60 -9.00 16.72 -6.11
CA TYR A 60 -9.23 15.80 -4.99
C TYR A 60 -8.24 14.63 -4.99
N THR A 61 -7.99 14.10 -3.79
CA THR A 61 -7.20 12.88 -3.55
C THR A 61 -7.79 12.12 -2.36
N SER A 62 -7.33 10.89 -2.14
CA SER A 62 -7.72 10.03 -1.02
C SER A 62 -6.72 10.09 0.13
N VAL A 63 -7.19 9.83 1.36
CA VAL A 63 -6.35 9.63 2.54
C VAL A 63 -6.79 8.35 3.25
N GLY A 64 -5.83 7.45 3.53
CA GLY A 64 -6.08 6.25 4.34
C GLY A 64 -6.38 6.62 5.80
N THR A 65 -7.47 6.09 6.36
CA THR A 65 -7.88 6.40 7.75
C THR A 65 -8.03 5.17 8.64
N ARG A 66 -8.15 3.98 8.05
CA ARG A 66 -8.25 2.71 8.76
C ARG A 66 -7.65 1.60 7.92
N LEU A 67 -6.87 0.74 8.57
CA LEU A 67 -6.29 -0.46 8.01
C LEU A 67 -6.62 -1.63 8.96
N ASP A 68 -6.97 -2.77 8.39
CA ASP A 68 -7.19 -4.03 9.12
C ASP A 68 -6.51 -5.14 8.32
N VAL A 69 -5.29 -5.48 8.72
CA VAL A 69 -4.36 -6.30 7.93
C VAL A 69 -3.60 -7.27 8.82
N GLN A 70 -3.32 -8.46 8.27
CA GLN A 70 -2.45 -9.46 8.89
C GLN A 70 -1.25 -9.70 7.97
N HIS A 71 -0.03 -9.51 8.49
CA HIS A 71 1.21 -9.80 7.77
C HIS A 71 1.60 -11.26 8.05
N LEU A 72 1.14 -12.18 7.19
CA LEU A 72 1.08 -13.61 7.48
C LEU A 72 2.41 -14.35 7.36
N ALA A 73 3.29 -13.88 6.48
CA ALA A 73 4.57 -14.52 6.20
C ALA A 73 5.61 -13.47 5.81
N ALA A 74 6.88 -13.78 6.08
CA ALA A 74 7.98 -12.94 5.71
C ALA A 74 8.33 -13.09 4.21
N THR A 75 8.63 -11.97 3.55
CA THR A 75 9.14 -11.93 2.17
C THR A 75 10.60 -11.50 2.18
N PRO A 76 11.56 -12.36 1.76
CA PRO A 76 12.99 -12.03 1.67
C PRO A 76 13.31 -10.89 0.69
N VAL A 77 14.45 -10.24 0.91
CA VAL A 77 15.06 -9.31 -0.05
C VAL A 77 15.34 -10.03 -1.38
N GLY A 78 15.08 -9.35 -2.49
CA GLY A 78 15.29 -9.84 -3.85
C GLY A 78 14.11 -10.62 -4.46
N MET A 79 13.02 -10.78 -3.71
CA MET A 79 11.73 -11.26 -4.24
C MET A 79 10.85 -10.12 -4.74
#